data_AF-A0A3R7MGG2-F1
#
_entry.id   AF-A0A3R7MGG2-F1
#
_cell.length_a   1.000
_cell.length_b   1.000
_cell.length_c   1.000
_cell.angle_alpha   90.00
_cell.angle_beta   90.00
_cell.angle_gamma   90.00
#
_symmetry.space_group_name_H-M   'P 1'
#
loop_
_entity.id
_entity.type
_entity.pdbx_description
1 polymer ?
#
loop_
_entity_poly.entity_id
_entity_poly.type
_entity_poly.pdbx_seq_one_letter_code
_entity_poly.pdbx_strand_id
1 'polypeptide(L)'
;MRPATDVSKVQERSEEDTAGETAAAFVEANGELMTLFFRHITVCPPHGPFKYYSALTFTARVRRWLVANSSDANAATMKELTPTAVLQLMEKYYNTQHLRSWPLLYVPAEVRLKDVDAILGEGK
;
A
#
# COMPACT_ATOMS: atom_id res chain seq x y z
N MET A 1 30.68 26.48 0.69
CA MET A 1 29.40 26.30 1.39
C MET A 1 28.92 24.88 1.15
N ARG A 2 28.98 24.00 2.17
CA ARG A 2 28.33 22.68 2.10
C ARG A 2 26.84 22.90 2.36
N PRO A 3 25.91 22.29 1.58
CA PRO A 3 24.51 22.35 1.95
C PRO A 3 24.34 21.58 3.26
N ALA A 4 23.77 22.21 4.27
CA ALA A 4 23.32 21.52 5.46
C ALA A 4 22.25 20.51 5.02
N THR A 5 22.65 19.25 4.88
CA THR A 5 21.71 18.15 4.68
C THR A 5 20.75 18.16 5.86
N ASP A 6 19.50 18.39 5.50
CA ASP A 6 18.29 18.50 6.31
C ASP A 6 18.15 17.30 7.28
N VAL A 7 18.75 17.44 8.47
CA VAL A 7 18.77 16.41 9.51
C VAL A 7 17.34 16.08 9.98
N SER A 8 16.45 17.08 9.98
CA SER A 8 15.03 16.92 10.29
C SER A 8 14.32 15.98 9.32
N LYS A 9 14.62 16.09 8.02
CA LYS A 9 14.03 15.22 6.97
C LYS A 9 14.56 13.78 7.00
N VAL A 10 15.79 13.58 7.48
CA VAL A 10 16.35 12.24 7.71
C VAL A 10 15.70 11.59 8.93
N GLN A 11 15.41 12.38 9.97
CA GLN A 11 14.82 11.90 11.20
C GLN A 11 13.33 11.56 11.05
N GLU A 12 12.54 12.39 10.36
CA GLU A 12 11.14 12.06 10.01
C GLU A 12 11.05 10.76 9.20
N ARG A 13 11.96 10.57 8.25
CA ARG A 13 11.99 9.36 7.40
C ARG A 13 12.32 8.10 8.19
N SER A 14 13.21 8.21 9.19
CA SER A 14 13.56 7.10 10.08
C SER A 14 12.40 6.69 11.00
N GLU A 15 11.63 7.66 11.49
CA GLU A 15 10.47 7.40 12.35
C GLU A 15 9.30 6.79 11.56
N GLU A 16 9.08 7.25 10.33
CA GLU A 16 8.08 6.68 9.41
C GLU A 16 8.42 5.25 9.00
N ASP A 17 9.70 4.95 8.74
CA ASP A 17 10.14 3.59 8.43
C ASP A 17 9.96 2.64 9.62
N THR A 18 10.26 3.08 10.84
CA THR A 18 10.08 2.27 12.07
C THR A 18 8.60 1.99 12.36
N ALA A 19 7.73 2.99 12.16
CA ALA A 19 6.27 2.82 12.28
C ALA A 19 5.68 1.95 11.15
N GLY A 20 6.30 1.97 9.97
CA GLY A 20 5.96 1.06 8.89
C GLY A 20 6.22 -0.41 9.26
N GLU A 21 7.36 -0.66 9.89
CA GLU A 21 7.74 -2.00 10.34
C GLU A 21 6.81 -2.54 11.44
N THR A 22 6.39 -1.71 12.40
CA THR A 22 5.43 -2.13 13.45
C THR A 22 4.08 -2.51 12.86
N ALA A 23 3.57 -1.74 11.91
CA ALA A 23 2.32 -2.04 11.22
C ALA A 23 2.40 -3.29 10.33
N ALA A 24 3.53 -3.49 9.65
CA ALA A 24 3.78 -4.71 8.89
C ALA A 24 3.83 -5.94 9.83
N ALA A 25 4.53 -5.84 10.96
CA ALA A 25 4.62 -6.90 11.97
C ALA A 25 3.24 -7.25 12.56
N PHE A 26 2.37 -6.25 12.75
CA PHE A 26 0.99 -6.49 13.17
C PHE A 26 0.19 -7.32 12.15
N VAL A 27 0.32 -7.00 10.86
CA VAL A 27 -0.32 -7.77 9.80
C VAL A 27 0.24 -9.19 9.75
N GLU A 28 1.56 -9.35 9.89
CA GLU A 28 2.24 -10.66 9.91
C GLU A 28 1.82 -11.53 11.09
N ALA A 29 1.59 -10.94 12.26
CA ALA A 29 1.15 -11.65 13.46
C ALA A 29 -0.28 -12.21 13.34
N ASN A 30 -1.08 -11.73 12.37
CA ASN A 30 -2.46 -12.14 12.18
C ASN A 30 -2.63 -13.01 10.92
N GLY A 31 -2.91 -14.31 11.13
CA GLY A 31 -3.06 -15.28 10.03
C GLY A 31 -4.20 -14.97 9.05
N GLU A 32 -5.30 -14.35 9.51
CA GLU A 32 -6.40 -13.95 8.63
C GLU A 32 -6.01 -12.77 7.74
N LEU A 33 -5.31 -11.78 8.31
CA LEU A 33 -4.79 -10.65 7.55
C LEU A 33 -3.72 -11.09 6.54
N MET A 34 -2.85 -12.04 6.89
CA MET A 34 -1.90 -12.61 5.94
C MET A 34 -2.59 -13.43 4.84
N THR A 35 -3.66 -14.16 5.16
CA THR A 35 -4.48 -14.84 4.13
C THR A 35 -5.12 -13.82 3.19
N LEU A 36 -5.64 -12.72 3.74
CA LEU A 36 -6.21 -11.62 2.98
C LEU A 36 -5.15 -10.91 2.12
N PHE A 37 -3.92 -10.78 2.62
CA PHE A 37 -2.77 -10.27 1.88
C PHE A 37 -2.44 -11.14 0.66
N PHE A 38 -2.24 -12.44 0.85
CA PHE A 38 -1.93 -13.35 -0.27
C PHE A 38 -3.05 -13.39 -1.30
N ARG A 39 -4.32 -13.36 -0.88
CA ARG A 39 -5.46 -13.25 -1.79
C ARG A 39 -5.53 -11.89 -2.50
N HIS A 40 -5.05 -10.82 -1.87
CA HIS A 40 -5.04 -9.50 -2.48
C HIS A 40 -3.99 -9.42 -3.58
N ILE A 41 -2.76 -9.85 -3.31
CA ILE A 41 -1.66 -9.76 -4.28
C ILE A 41 -1.86 -10.69 -5.48
N THR A 42 -2.67 -11.76 -5.38
CA THR A 42 -2.99 -12.61 -6.54
C THR A 42 -3.97 -11.94 -7.51
N VAL A 43 -4.85 -11.07 -7.00
CA VAL A 43 -5.86 -10.33 -7.80
C VAL A 43 -5.35 -8.94 -8.20
N CYS A 44 -4.48 -8.36 -7.37
CA CYS A 44 -3.89 -7.04 -7.56
C CYS A 44 -2.36 -7.12 -7.39
N PRO A 45 -1.66 -7.80 -8.32
CA PRO A 45 -0.23 -8.05 -8.22
C PRO A 45 0.57 -6.74 -8.18
N PRO A 46 1.46 -6.57 -7.19
CA PRO A 46 2.18 -5.31 -7.00
C PRO A 46 3.35 -5.16 -7.98
N HIS A 47 3.11 -5.20 -9.30
CA HIS A 47 4.16 -5.10 -10.31
C HIS A 47 4.26 -3.68 -10.92
N GLY A 48 5.50 -3.26 -11.18
CA GLY A 48 5.80 -2.00 -11.88
C GLY A 48 5.10 -0.77 -11.25
N PRO A 49 4.32 0.01 -12.02
CA PRO A 49 3.65 1.22 -11.54
C PRO A 49 2.47 0.93 -10.60
N PHE A 50 1.91 -0.28 -10.62
CA PHE A 50 0.72 -0.63 -9.84
C PHE A 50 1.02 -1.01 -8.39
N LYS A 51 2.30 -1.16 -8.01
CA LYS A 51 2.68 -1.48 -6.62
C LYS A 51 2.04 -0.52 -5.59
N TYR A 52 1.96 0.76 -5.92
CA TYR A 52 1.35 1.78 -5.06
C TYR A 52 -0.17 1.64 -5.01
N TYR A 53 -0.80 1.29 -6.12
CA TYR A 53 -2.23 1.01 -6.17
C TYR A 53 -2.58 -0.24 -5.36
N SER A 54 -1.82 -1.32 -5.51
CA SER A 54 -1.95 -2.52 -4.71
C SER A 54 -1.82 -2.22 -3.23
N ALA A 55 -0.83 -1.41 -2.85
CA ALA A 55 -0.63 -1.01 -1.46
C ALA A 55 -1.81 -0.20 -0.91
N LEU A 56 -2.24 0.85 -1.62
CA LEU A 56 -3.39 1.68 -1.24
C LEU A 56 -4.67 0.87 -1.03
N THR A 57 -4.98 0.00 -2.00
CA THR A 57 -6.20 -0.81 -1.97
C THR A 57 -6.15 -1.86 -0.87
N PHE A 58 -4.99 -2.45 -0.62
CA PHE A 58 -4.80 -3.38 0.49
C PHE A 58 -4.94 -2.69 1.85
N THR A 59 -4.30 -1.53 2.04
CA THR A 59 -4.44 -0.72 3.27
C THR A 59 -5.92 -0.44 3.56
N ALA A 60 -6.68 0.01 2.57
CA ALA A 60 -8.12 0.27 2.72
C ALA A 60 -8.93 -1.01 3.03
N ARG A 61 -8.51 -2.16 2.50
CA ARG A 61 -9.15 -3.45 2.74
C ARG A 61 -8.91 -3.95 4.17
N VAL A 62 -7.69 -3.83 4.68
CA VAL A 62 -7.34 -4.19 6.06
C VAL A 62 -8.05 -3.28 7.05
N ARG A 63 -8.12 -1.96 6.80
CA ARG A 63 -8.90 -1.03 7.64
C ARG A 63 -10.37 -1.45 7.76
N ARG A 64 -11.00 -1.80 6.64
CA ARG A 64 -12.40 -2.30 6.63
C ARG A 64 -12.54 -3.63 7.37
N TRP A 65 -11.58 -4.53 7.20
CA TRP A 65 -11.56 -5.80 7.92
C TRP A 65 -11.45 -5.59 9.44
N LEU A 66 -10.57 -4.69 9.89
CA LEU A 66 -10.38 -4.37 11.32
C LEU A 66 -11.67 -3.79 11.93
N VAL A 67 -12.32 -2.84 11.25
CA VAL A 67 -13.60 -2.28 11.71
C VAL A 67 -14.69 -3.35 11.86
N ALA A 68 -14.70 -4.36 10.99
CA ALA A 68 -15.71 -5.41 11.00
C ALA A 68 -15.42 -6.56 11.97
N ASN A 69 -14.15 -6.88 12.24
CA ASN A 69 -13.75 -8.11 12.94
C ASN A 69 -12.98 -7.86 14.24
N SER A 70 -12.65 -6.61 14.59
CA SER A 70 -11.88 -6.28 15.79
C SER A 70 -12.59 -5.18 16.58
N SER A 71 -13.27 -5.53 17.67
CA SER A 71 -13.89 -4.53 18.57
C SER A 71 -12.86 -3.67 19.30
N ASP A 72 -11.61 -4.11 19.33
CA ASP A 72 -10.47 -3.49 20.03
C ASP A 72 -9.34 -3.16 19.05
N ALA A 73 -9.69 -2.77 17.81
CA ALA A 73 -8.71 -2.34 16.82
C ALA A 73 -7.98 -1.10 17.35
N ASN A 74 -6.77 -1.34 17.89
CA ASN A 74 -5.94 -0.33 18.53
C ASN A 74 -5.76 0.85 17.56
N ALA A 75 -6.33 2.02 17.91
CA ALA A 75 -6.39 3.17 17.01
C ALA A 75 -5.00 3.61 16.54
N ALA A 76 -3.97 3.35 17.35
CA ALA A 76 -2.56 3.50 17.01
C ALA A 76 -2.15 2.64 15.81
N THR A 77 -2.47 1.35 15.83
CA THR A 77 -2.17 0.40 14.74
C THR A 77 -2.90 0.76 13.44
N MET A 78 -4.14 1.25 13.53
CA MET A 78 -4.89 1.75 12.37
C MET A 78 -4.26 3.00 11.74
N LYS A 79 -3.63 3.85 12.57
CA LYS A 79 -2.92 5.06 12.13
C LYS A 79 -1.57 4.71 11.48
N GLU A 80 -0.86 3.73 12.04
CA GLU A 80 0.44 3.25 11.54
C GLU A 80 0.31 2.39 10.27
N LEU A 81 -0.86 1.80 10.02
CA LEU A 81 -1.15 1.08 8.79
C LEU A 81 -1.25 2.05 7.60
N THR A 82 -0.09 2.37 7.04
CA THR A 82 0.10 3.23 5.87
C THR A 82 0.33 2.40 4.60
N PRO A 83 0.15 2.98 3.41
CA PRO A 83 0.57 2.33 2.16
C PRO A 83 2.07 2.00 2.14
N THR A 84 2.90 2.81 2.81
CA THR A 84 4.35 2.59 2.93
C THR A 84 4.66 1.30 3.69
N ALA A 85 4.01 1.06 4.84
CA ALA A 85 4.11 -0.19 5.59
C ALA A 85 3.73 -1.40 4.73
N VAL A 86 2.66 -1.26 3.96
CA VAL A 86 2.19 -2.31 3.05
C VAL A 86 3.18 -2.57 1.91
N LEU A 87 3.84 -1.53 1.40
CA LEU A 87 4.89 -1.70 0.39
C LEU A 87 6.07 -2.51 0.93
N GLN A 88 6.49 -2.26 2.17
CA GLN A 88 7.55 -3.04 2.82
C GLN A 88 7.12 -4.52 2.97
N LEU A 89 5.87 -4.76 3.39
CA LEU A 89 5.29 -6.10 3.46
C LEU A 89 5.26 -6.80 2.08
N MET A 90 4.86 -6.06 1.04
CA MET A 90 4.86 -6.55 -0.34
C MET A 90 6.26 -6.90 -0.82
N GLU A 91 7.26 -6.07 -0.54
CA GLU A 91 8.64 -6.32 -0.93
C GLU A 91 9.22 -7.56 -0.22
N LYS A 92 8.83 -7.80 1.04
CA LYS A 92 9.24 -8.96 1.82
C LYS A 92 8.67 -10.28 1.30
N TYR A 93 7.38 -10.33 0.96
CA TYR A 93 6.69 -11.58 0.61
C TYR A 93 6.46 -11.79 -0.89
N TYR A 94 6.56 -10.73 -1.69
CA TYR A 94 6.36 -10.77 -3.13
C TYR A 94 7.49 -9.98 -3.79
N ASN A 95 8.63 -10.64 -4.01
CA ASN A 95 9.78 -10.01 -4.64
C ASN A 95 9.41 -9.52 -6.05
N THR A 96 9.20 -8.22 -6.25
CA THR A 96 8.81 -7.65 -7.55
C THR A 96 10.01 -7.39 -8.46
N GLN A 97 11.25 -7.68 -8.03
CA GLN A 97 12.46 -7.36 -8.81
C GLN A 97 12.49 -8.12 -10.13
N HIS A 98 12.01 -9.36 -10.16
CA HIS A 98 11.91 -10.17 -11.38
C HIS A 98 10.87 -9.64 -12.38
N LEU A 99 9.96 -8.77 -11.93
CA LEU A 99 8.93 -8.13 -12.76
C LEU A 99 9.33 -6.70 -13.19
N ARG A 100 10.54 -6.23 -12.85
CA ARG A 100 11.04 -4.90 -13.28
C ARG A 100 11.24 -4.81 -14.79
N SER A 101 11.58 -5.93 -15.43
CA SER A 101 11.77 -6.03 -16.88
C SER A 101 10.53 -6.52 -17.62
N TRP A 102 9.46 -6.88 -16.90
CA TRP A 102 8.21 -7.25 -17.55
C TRP A 102 7.71 -6.02 -18.31
N PRO A 103 7.59 -6.10 -19.66
CA PRO A 103 6.93 -5.04 -20.39
C PRO A 103 5.54 -4.90 -19.79
N LEU A 104 5.11 -3.66 -19.58
CA LEU A 104 3.72 -3.37 -19.29
C LEU A 104 2.92 -3.90 -20.49
N LEU A 105 2.52 -5.17 -20.46
CA LEU A 105 1.50 -5.73 -21.33
C LEU A 105 0.17 -5.14 -20.83
N TYR A 106 0.05 -3.84 -20.97
CA TYR A 106 -1.16 -3.08 -20.77
C TYR A 106 -1.37 -2.30 -22.05
N VAL A 107 -2.52 -2.56 -22.67
CA VAL A 107 -3.15 -1.58 -23.55
C VAL A 107 -3.16 -0.26 -22.77
N PRO A 108 -2.61 0.84 -23.32
CA PRO A 108 -2.71 2.13 -22.66
C PRO A 108 -4.19 2.48 -22.56
N ALA A 109 -4.77 2.25 -21.39
CA ALA A 109 -6.01 2.91 -21.01
C ALA A 109 -5.59 4.35 -20.68
N GLU A 110 -5.47 5.18 -21.71
CA GLU A 110 -5.43 6.63 -21.52
C GLU A 110 -6.75 7.03 -20.86
N VAL A 111 -6.75 7.15 -19.54
CA VAL A 111 -7.85 7.76 -18.81
C VAL A 111 -7.75 9.25 -19.06
N ARG A 112 -8.63 9.78 -19.91
CA ARG A 112 -8.70 11.21 -20.21
C ARG A 112 -9.74 11.85 -19.30
N LEU A 113 -9.64 13.17 -19.12
CA LEU A 113 -10.60 13.97 -18.33
C LEU A 113 -12.06 13.65 -18.69
N LYS A 114 -12.36 13.48 -19.98
CA LYS A 114 -13.69 13.09 -20.49
C LYS A 114 -14.22 11.77 -19.90
N ASP A 115 -13.35 10.81 -19.59
CA ASP A 115 -13.75 9.49 -19.10
C ASP A 115 -14.10 9.58 -17.61
N VAL A 116 -13.41 10.46 -16.88
CA VAL A 116 -13.71 10.81 -15.48
C VAL A 116 -15.01 11.61 -15.40
N ASP A 117 -15.19 12.60 -16.29
CA ASP A 117 -16.39 13.42 -16.35
C ASP A 117 -17.63 12.60 -16.73
N ALA A 118 -17.49 11.59 -17.60
CA ALA A 118 -18.58 10.67 -17.93
C ALA A 118 -19.04 9.87 -16.69
N ILE A 119 -18.10 9.30 -15.94
CA ILE A 119 -18.41 8.52 -14.72
C ILE A 119 -19.04 9.41 -13.64
N LEU A 120 -18.55 10.65 -13.47
CA LEU A 120 -19.10 11.59 -12.49
C LEU A 120 -20.44 12.21 -12.94
N GLY A 121 -20.65 12.32 -14.25
CA GLY A 121 -21.87 12.84 -14.87
C GLY A 121 -23.04 11.86 -14.85
N GLU A 122 -22.78 10.56 -14.88
CA GLU A 122 -23.79 9.50 -14.74
C GLU A 122 -24.36 9.37 -13.31
N GLY A 123 -23.84 10.14 -12.35
CA GLY A 123 -24.30 10.20 -10.96
C GLY A 123 -25.36 11.27 -10.66
N LYS A 124 -26.06 11.80 -11.67
CA LYS A 124 -27.21 12.71 -11.50
C LYS A 124 -28.50 12.13 -12.05
#